data_AF-A0A1F6ZNL5-F1
#
_entry.id   AF-A0A1F6ZNL5-F1
#
_cell.length_a   1.000
_cell.length_b   1.000
_cell.length_c   1.000
_cell.angle_alpha   90.00
_cell.angle_beta   90.00
_cell.angle_gamma   90.00
#
_symmetry.space_group_name_H-M   'P 1'
#
loop_
_entity.id
_entity.type
_entity.pdbx_description
1 polymer ?
#
loop_
_entity_poly.entity_id
_entity_poly.type
_entity_poly.pdbx_seq_one_letter_code
_entity_poly.pdbx_strand_id
1 'polypeptide(L)'
;MKQTFSIEGMHCNSCCMLIENELKGKVNSIKASFKEGKAEIDFDPKKISEEEIKEKIEKLGYCVASNNIENKKNNKKSALERFGFFIFIGALLIVAFVLYSFLSKNYNFDIPSIGENGSLLLLFMVGILTGFHCIAMCGGFVVSYTAKNAMNEHKSYKQHFAYGGAKVISYTIFGGIFGLIGGIFVFSIGLRAGVAIFAGIFMIFYALSIFGIKFFRKFQINPKFLTAFTMKASAEAKGTYKRPIITGLLNGLFIACGPLQAMYLYAAGTGSFTNGATALAAFGLGTLPVMIGFGTFASVISHKTTRRILKISAVIVLILGLIMINRGLSMTGSQYSFSAIGAKIFGGPIEEGAEAVLTNGVPEVNMDVTGAGYSPNSFVVKKGVPIKWNVNVKELTT
;
A
#
# COMPACT_ATOMS: atom_id res chain seq x y z
N MET A 1 16.12 0.48 -37.47
CA MET A 1 17.09 1.24 -36.67
C MET A 1 16.79 0.95 -35.23
N LYS A 2 17.79 0.46 -34.48
CA LYS A 2 17.64 0.15 -33.05
C LYS A 2 18.11 1.32 -32.21
N GLN A 3 17.26 1.78 -31.31
CA GLN A 3 17.58 2.85 -30.38
C GLN A 3 17.02 2.54 -28.99
N THR A 4 17.74 2.99 -27.96
CA THR A 4 17.33 2.83 -26.57
C THR A 4 16.92 4.16 -26.00
N PHE A 5 15.68 4.25 -25.56
CA PHE A 5 15.11 5.42 -24.92
C PHE A 5 15.10 5.24 -23.40
N SER A 6 15.61 6.22 -22.66
CA SER A 6 15.50 6.24 -21.20
C SER A 6 14.14 6.84 -20.83
N ILE A 7 13.30 6.04 -20.17
CA ILE A 7 11.91 6.42 -19.86
C ILE A 7 11.74 6.58 -18.36
N GLU A 8 11.36 7.77 -17.94
CA GLU A 8 10.99 8.09 -16.57
C GLU A 8 9.47 7.98 -16.35
N GLY A 9 9.07 7.60 -15.13
CA GLY A 9 7.67 7.43 -14.75
C GLY A 9 7.12 6.01 -14.92
N MET A 10 7.94 5.05 -15.39
CA MET A 10 7.56 3.63 -15.35
C MET A 10 7.62 3.09 -13.91
N HIS A 11 6.49 2.59 -13.42
CA HIS A 11 6.36 2.10 -12.04
C HIS A 11 6.11 0.59 -11.94
N CYS A 12 5.68 -0.06 -13.02
CA CYS A 12 5.42 -1.51 -13.06
C CYS A 12 5.43 -2.07 -14.49
N ASN A 13 5.31 -3.39 -14.64
CA ASN A 13 5.20 -4.07 -15.93
C ASN A 13 3.99 -3.60 -16.76
N SER A 14 2.92 -3.14 -16.12
CA SER A 14 1.77 -2.56 -16.83
C SER A 14 2.17 -1.30 -17.60
N CYS A 15 3.09 -0.48 -17.05
CA CYS A 15 3.65 0.67 -17.76
C CYS A 15 4.44 0.26 -19.00
N CYS A 16 5.24 -0.81 -18.90
CA CYS A 16 6.00 -1.34 -20.03
C CYS A 16 5.07 -1.80 -21.15
N MET A 17 4.07 -2.61 -20.81
CA MET A 17 3.12 -3.11 -21.80
C MET A 17 2.25 -2.01 -22.43
N LEU A 18 2.01 -0.89 -21.73
CA LEU A 18 1.33 0.27 -22.34
C LEU A 18 2.15 0.87 -23.46
N ILE A 19 3.43 1.12 -23.18
CA ILE A 19 4.37 1.66 -24.17
C ILE A 19 4.52 0.67 -25.33
N GLU A 20 4.65 -0.63 -25.04
CA GLU A 20 4.73 -1.68 -26.05
C GLU A 20 3.48 -1.74 -26.92
N ASN A 21 2.28 -1.65 -26.33
CA ASN A 21 1.02 -1.71 -27.08
C ASN A 21 0.74 -0.47 -27.93
N GLU A 22 1.11 0.72 -27.46
CA GLU A 22 0.91 1.97 -28.21
C GLU A 22 1.76 2.03 -29.49
N LEU A 23 2.96 1.46 -29.42
CA LEU A 23 3.91 1.40 -30.53
C LEU A 23 3.78 0.10 -31.35
N LYS A 24 2.97 -0.86 -30.89
CA LYS A 24 2.74 -2.13 -31.58
C LYS A 24 2.16 -1.90 -32.99
N GLY A 25 2.78 -2.52 -33.99
CA GLY A 25 2.40 -2.36 -35.40
C GLY A 25 2.91 -1.09 -36.08
N LYS A 26 3.48 -0.15 -35.32
CA LYS A 26 4.14 1.07 -35.85
C LYS A 26 5.66 0.92 -35.92
N VAL A 27 6.23 0.02 -35.10
CA VAL A 27 7.67 -0.29 -35.04
C VAL A 27 7.91 -1.78 -35.33
N ASN A 28 9.12 -2.14 -35.75
CA ASN A 28 9.50 -3.53 -36.07
C ASN A 28 9.56 -4.40 -34.82
N SER A 29 10.14 -3.89 -33.73
CA SER A 29 10.10 -4.56 -32.43
C SER A 29 10.23 -3.54 -31.29
N ILE A 30 9.62 -3.86 -30.15
CA ILE A 30 9.70 -3.03 -28.94
C ILE A 30 9.81 -3.91 -27.70
N LYS A 31 10.70 -3.52 -26.78
CA LYS A 31 10.88 -4.16 -25.50
C LYS A 31 11.11 -3.10 -24.42
N ALA A 32 10.14 -2.93 -23.54
CA ALA A 32 10.22 -1.99 -22.43
C ALA A 32 10.58 -2.70 -21.12
N SER A 33 11.42 -2.08 -20.30
CA SER A 33 11.87 -2.61 -19.01
C SER A 33 11.76 -1.55 -17.92
N PHE A 34 10.79 -1.71 -17.01
CA PHE A 34 10.64 -0.83 -15.85
C PHE A 34 11.83 -1.00 -14.88
N LYS A 35 12.38 -2.23 -14.82
CA LYS A 35 13.55 -2.56 -13.99
C LYS A 35 14.74 -1.70 -14.38
N GLU A 36 14.94 -1.50 -15.69
CA GLU A 36 16.04 -0.71 -16.23
C GLU A 36 15.67 0.76 -16.43
N GLY A 37 14.38 1.08 -16.50
CA GLY A 37 13.89 2.42 -16.86
C GLY A 37 14.15 2.76 -18.33
N LYS A 38 14.10 1.76 -19.21
CA LYS A 38 14.45 1.90 -20.63
C LYS A 38 13.46 1.19 -21.53
N ALA A 39 13.32 1.66 -22.77
CA ALA A 39 12.70 0.91 -23.86
C ALA A 39 13.67 0.79 -25.03
N GLU A 40 13.88 -0.44 -25.49
CA GLU A 40 14.60 -0.75 -26.72
C GLU A 40 13.59 -0.85 -27.85
N ILE A 41 13.77 -0.03 -28.88
CA ILE A 41 12.84 0.10 -29.99
C ILE A 41 13.62 -0.07 -31.30
N ASP A 42 13.16 -1.00 -32.13
CA ASP A 42 13.60 -1.15 -33.52
C ASP A 42 12.51 -0.60 -34.44
N PHE A 43 12.81 0.49 -35.14
CA PHE A 43 11.84 1.18 -36.01
C PHE A 43 12.45 1.54 -37.36
N ASP A 44 11.59 1.73 -38.36
CA ASP A 44 11.99 2.23 -39.68
C ASP A 44 11.83 3.76 -39.70
N PRO A 45 12.91 4.55 -39.85
CA PRO A 45 12.83 6.02 -39.90
C PRO A 45 11.94 6.56 -41.01
N LYS A 46 11.65 5.76 -42.05
CA LYS A 46 10.72 6.13 -43.12
C LYS A 46 9.25 5.97 -42.74
N LYS A 47 8.93 5.18 -41.71
CA LYS A 47 7.56 4.92 -41.23
C LYS A 47 7.20 5.75 -40.00
N ILE A 48 8.16 6.02 -39.12
CA ILE A 48 7.95 6.76 -37.87
C ILE A 48 9.25 7.42 -37.43
N SER A 49 9.20 8.69 -37.02
CA SER A 49 10.39 9.43 -36.55
C SER A 49 10.65 9.24 -35.06
N GLU A 50 11.87 9.58 -34.62
CA GLU A 50 12.21 9.57 -33.19
C GLU A 50 11.35 10.56 -32.38
N GLU A 51 11.05 11.73 -32.94
CA GLU A 51 10.17 12.72 -32.31
C GLU A 51 8.76 12.17 -32.15
N GLU A 52 8.23 11.49 -33.17
CA GLU A 52 6.89 10.92 -33.10
C GLU A 52 6.80 9.79 -32.05
N ILE A 53 7.85 8.99 -31.91
CA ILE A 53 7.95 7.98 -30.84
C ILE A 53 7.95 8.66 -29.46
N LYS A 54 8.76 9.71 -29.27
CA LYS A 54 8.81 10.46 -28.00
C LYS A 54 7.45 11.07 -27.69
N GLU A 55 6.81 11.72 -28.65
CA GLU A 55 5.51 12.35 -28.49
C GLU A 55 4.42 11.34 -28.10
N LYS A 56 4.42 10.14 -28.71
CA LYS A 56 3.47 9.08 -28.33
C LYS A 56 3.72 8.58 -26.90
N ILE A 57 4.97 8.41 -26.49
CA ILE A 57 5.32 7.99 -25.12
C ILE A 57 4.95 9.10 -24.11
N GLU A 58 5.13 10.37 -24.48
CA GLU A 58 4.76 11.53 -23.65
C GLU A 58 3.25 11.70 -23.54
N LYS A 59 2.48 11.42 -24.60
CA LYS A 59 1.01 11.36 -24.56
C LYS A 59 0.47 10.29 -23.60
N LEU A 60 1.22 9.21 -23.38
CA LEU A 60 0.90 8.21 -22.35
C LEU A 60 1.25 8.69 -20.92
N GLY A 61 1.91 9.83 -20.80
CA GLY A 61 2.30 10.46 -19.54
C GLY A 61 3.65 10.03 -18.97
N TYR A 62 4.51 9.44 -19.80
CA TYR A 62 5.90 9.12 -19.46
C TYR A 62 6.85 10.20 -20.00
N CYS A 63 8.05 10.33 -19.43
CA CYS A 63 9.04 11.28 -19.95
C CYS A 63 10.20 10.53 -20.60
N VAL A 64 10.60 10.93 -21.82
CA VAL A 64 11.76 10.35 -22.50
C VAL A 64 12.96 11.28 -22.32
N ALA A 65 13.99 10.83 -21.61
CA ALA A 65 15.19 11.63 -21.44
C ALA A 65 15.96 11.69 -22.77
N SER A 66 16.23 12.90 -23.27
CA SER A 66 17.08 13.10 -24.44
C SER A 66 18.52 12.78 -24.08
N ASN A 67 19.18 11.94 -24.88
CA ASN A 67 20.60 11.62 -24.72
C ASN A 67 21.43 12.84 -25.13
N ASN A 68 21.63 13.80 -24.22
CA ASN A 68 22.68 14.79 -24.34
C ASN A 68 23.57 14.80 -23.10
N ILE A 69 24.83 15.13 -23.36
CA ILE A 69 26.04 14.87 -22.59
C ILE A 69 26.07 15.74 -21.31
N GLU A 70 25.37 15.34 -20.24
CA GLU A 70 25.48 15.99 -18.91
C GLU A 70 25.80 15.00 -17.76
N ASN A 71 26.21 13.78 -18.11
CA ASN A 71 26.19 12.62 -17.21
C ASN A 71 27.20 12.63 -16.03
N LYS A 72 28.16 13.56 -15.95
CA LYS A 72 29.15 13.59 -14.85
C LYS A 72 28.85 14.59 -13.72
N LYS A 73 28.26 15.77 -14.00
CA LYS A 73 27.92 16.77 -12.97
C LYS A 73 26.61 16.44 -12.25
N ASN A 74 25.65 15.82 -12.96
CA ASN A 74 24.36 15.40 -12.39
C ASN A 74 24.47 14.22 -11.41
N ASN A 75 25.49 13.36 -11.50
CA ASN A 75 25.63 12.23 -10.59
C ASN A 75 25.95 12.65 -9.14
N LYS A 76 26.84 13.65 -8.94
CA LYS A 76 27.14 14.20 -7.60
C LYS A 76 25.95 14.99 -7.03
N LYS A 77 25.26 15.79 -7.86
CA LYS A 77 24.07 16.55 -7.46
C LYS A 77 22.91 15.61 -7.09
N SER A 78 22.68 14.55 -7.87
CA SER A 78 21.64 13.55 -7.58
C SER A 78 21.95 12.68 -6.36
N ALA A 79 23.23 12.41 -6.06
CA ALA A 79 23.61 11.69 -4.85
C ALA A 79 23.36 12.55 -3.59
N LEU A 80 23.70 13.84 -3.64
CA LEU A 80 23.44 14.78 -2.55
C LEU A 80 21.94 15.06 -2.36
N GLU A 81 21.17 15.19 -3.45
CA GLU A 81 19.70 15.28 -3.37
C GLU A 81 19.06 14.00 -2.84
N ARG A 82 19.56 12.81 -3.21
CA ARG A 82 19.10 11.54 -2.64
C ARG A 82 19.42 11.46 -1.15
N PHE A 83 20.62 11.86 -0.73
CA PHE A 83 21.02 11.85 0.67
C PHE A 83 20.21 12.85 1.50
N GLY A 84 20.05 14.08 0.99
CA GLY A 84 19.19 15.11 1.59
C GLY A 84 17.73 14.70 1.65
N PHE A 85 17.25 13.91 0.69
CA PHE A 85 15.91 13.35 0.70
C PHE A 85 15.72 12.25 1.76
N PHE A 86 16.71 11.38 1.98
CA PHE A 86 16.66 10.41 3.08
C PHE A 86 16.74 11.09 4.45
N ILE A 87 17.55 12.14 4.58
CA ILE A 87 17.59 12.98 5.77
C ILE A 87 16.23 13.66 5.98
N PHE A 88 15.60 14.17 4.92
CA PHE A 88 14.27 14.76 4.98
C PHE A 88 13.19 13.75 5.40
N ILE A 89 13.23 12.52 4.86
CA ILE A 89 12.34 11.43 5.31
C ILE A 89 12.59 11.10 6.78
N GLY A 90 13.86 10.95 7.18
CA GLY A 90 14.24 10.68 8.57
C GLY A 90 13.72 11.78 9.50
N ALA A 91 13.91 13.04 9.15
CA ALA A 91 13.41 14.19 9.88
C ALA A 91 11.86 14.20 9.93
N LEU A 92 11.18 13.92 8.82
CA LEU A 92 9.71 13.84 8.78
C LEU A 92 9.18 12.72 9.69
N LEU A 93 9.83 11.55 9.70
CA LEU A 93 9.47 10.43 10.57
C LEU A 93 9.71 10.78 12.05
N ILE A 94 10.81 11.46 12.36
CA ILE A 94 11.11 11.94 13.71
C ILE A 94 10.08 12.98 14.14
N VAL A 95 9.73 13.94 13.29
CA VAL A 95 8.69 14.94 13.58
C VAL A 95 7.33 14.28 13.78
N ALA A 96 6.96 13.32 12.95
CA ALA A 96 5.71 12.58 13.12
C ALA A 96 5.69 11.79 14.43
N PHE A 97 6.82 11.18 14.82
CA PHE A 97 6.97 10.49 16.10
C PHE A 97 6.88 11.44 17.29
N VAL A 98 7.61 12.56 17.28
CA VAL A 98 7.57 13.57 18.33
C VAL A 98 6.18 14.19 18.45
N LEU A 99 5.52 14.48 17.32
CA LEU A 99 4.16 15.01 17.29
C LEU A 99 3.17 13.99 17.86
N TYR A 100 3.29 12.71 17.50
CA TYR A 100 2.48 11.64 18.09
C TYR A 100 2.73 11.54 19.60
N SER A 101 3.97 11.45 20.06
CA SER A 101 4.29 11.40 21.49
C SER A 101 3.77 12.62 22.26
N PHE A 102 3.80 13.82 21.66
CA PHE A 102 3.25 15.05 22.24
C PHE A 102 1.73 15.03 22.30
N LEU A 103 1.06 14.62 21.21
CA LEU A 103 -0.40 14.49 21.13
C LEU A 103 -0.92 13.41 22.09
N SER A 104 -0.27 12.26 22.18
CA SER A 104 -0.62 11.18 23.09
C SER A 104 -0.47 11.61 24.54
N LYS A 105 0.62 12.31 24.89
CA LYS A 105 0.86 12.75 26.27
C LYS A 105 -0.05 13.91 26.72
N ASN A 106 -0.34 14.87 25.84
CA ASN A 106 -1.08 16.09 26.21
C ASN A 106 -2.58 16.02 25.95
N TYR A 107 -3.02 15.19 25.00
CA TYR A 107 -4.43 15.12 24.58
C TYR A 107 -5.00 13.69 24.65
N ASN A 108 -4.29 12.72 25.25
CA ASN A 108 -4.65 11.30 25.25
C ASN A 108 -5.04 10.78 23.85
N PHE A 109 -4.39 11.31 22.82
CA PHE A 109 -4.64 10.89 21.45
C PHE A 109 -3.89 9.59 21.18
N ASP A 110 -4.60 8.47 21.18
CA ASP A 110 -4.08 7.19 20.70
C ASP A 110 -4.50 6.93 19.26
N ILE A 111 -3.58 6.42 18.44
CA ILE A 111 -3.92 5.93 17.11
C ILE A 111 -4.86 4.74 17.33
N PRO A 112 -6.12 4.80 16.87
CA PRO A 112 -7.07 3.75 17.13
C PRO A 112 -6.51 2.42 16.60
N SER A 113 -6.17 1.51 17.52
CA SER A 113 -5.86 0.15 17.12
C SER A 113 -7.16 -0.44 16.58
N ILE A 114 -7.11 -1.02 15.37
CA ILE A 114 -8.25 -1.75 14.81
C ILE A 114 -8.34 -3.07 15.59
N GLY A 115 -8.89 -3.01 16.80
CA GLY A 115 -9.31 -4.17 17.59
C GLY A 115 -10.50 -4.85 16.93
N GLU A 116 -10.85 -6.06 17.37
CA GLU A 116 -11.81 -6.97 16.72
C GLU A 116 -13.24 -6.39 16.51
N ASN A 117 -13.55 -5.24 17.12
CA ASN A 117 -14.81 -4.51 16.99
C ASN A 117 -14.60 -3.03 16.56
N GLY A 118 -13.77 -2.79 15.56
CA GLY A 118 -13.62 -1.45 14.99
C GLY A 118 -14.94 -0.94 14.42
N SER A 119 -15.37 0.27 14.82
CA SER A 119 -16.60 0.87 14.30
C SER A 119 -16.55 1.01 12.78
N LEU A 120 -17.69 0.84 12.10
CA LEU A 120 -17.76 0.99 10.62
C LEU A 120 -17.23 2.36 10.17
N LEU A 121 -17.44 3.40 10.98
CA LEU A 121 -16.91 4.74 10.75
C LEU A 121 -15.38 4.75 10.81
N LEU A 122 -14.77 4.09 11.80
CA LEU A 122 -13.31 3.97 11.89
C LEU A 122 -12.74 3.25 10.67
N LEU A 123 -13.34 2.13 10.27
CA LEU A 123 -12.90 1.36 9.09
C LEU A 123 -13.02 2.19 7.79
N PHE A 124 -14.09 2.98 7.67
CA PHE A 124 -14.26 3.92 6.57
C PHE A 124 -13.21 5.04 6.57
N MET A 125 -12.90 5.62 7.74
CA MET A 125 -11.84 6.64 7.88
C MET A 125 -10.45 6.07 7.56
N VAL A 126 -10.16 4.85 8.01
CA VAL A 126 -8.94 4.11 7.63
C VAL A 126 -8.91 3.87 6.11
N GLY A 127 -10.06 3.58 5.49
CA GLY A 127 -10.23 3.52 4.04
C GLY A 127 -9.84 4.83 3.34
N ILE A 128 -10.30 5.98 3.85
CA ILE A 128 -9.92 7.31 3.30
C ILE A 128 -8.41 7.51 3.39
N LEU A 129 -7.84 7.29 4.57
CA LEU A 129 -6.41 7.49 4.81
C LEU A 129 -5.55 6.58 3.91
N THR A 130 -5.95 5.33 3.74
CA THR A 130 -5.27 4.37 2.85
C THR A 130 -5.58 4.57 1.37
N GLY A 131 -6.58 5.38 1.03
CA GLY A 131 -6.88 5.81 -0.34
C GLY A 131 -5.67 6.50 -1.01
N PHE A 132 -4.88 7.27 -0.27
CA PHE A 132 -3.66 7.90 -0.79
C PHE A 132 -2.57 6.90 -1.20
N HIS A 133 -2.51 5.76 -0.52
CA HIS A 133 -1.65 4.63 -0.90
C HIS A 133 -2.19 3.93 -2.15
N CYS A 134 -3.52 3.80 -2.29
CA CYS A 134 -4.15 3.26 -3.49
C CYS A 134 -3.80 4.08 -4.74
N ILE A 135 -3.61 5.39 -4.63
CA ILE A 135 -3.11 6.23 -5.74
C ILE A 135 -1.70 5.80 -6.16
N ALA A 136 -0.79 5.51 -5.22
CA ALA A 136 0.56 5.07 -5.57
C ALA A 136 0.60 3.68 -6.20
N MET A 137 -0.11 2.70 -5.63
CA MET A 137 -0.08 1.32 -6.11
C MET A 137 -0.99 1.07 -7.31
N CYS A 138 -2.21 1.59 -7.26
CA CYS A 138 -3.23 1.35 -8.28
C CYS A 138 -3.29 2.47 -9.33
N GLY A 139 -2.61 3.61 -9.11
CA GLY A 139 -2.63 4.75 -10.03
C GLY A 139 -2.16 4.42 -11.43
N GLY A 140 -1.19 3.51 -11.59
CA GLY A 140 -0.77 3.03 -12.91
C GLY A 140 -1.90 2.35 -13.71
N PHE A 141 -2.81 1.64 -13.03
CA PHE A 141 -4.01 1.08 -13.67
C PHE A 141 -5.06 2.15 -13.95
N VAL A 142 -5.22 3.12 -13.06
CA VAL A 142 -6.13 4.25 -13.28
C VAL A 142 -5.72 5.03 -14.52
N VAL A 143 -4.44 5.39 -14.61
CA VAL A 143 -3.84 6.08 -15.77
C VAL A 143 -3.96 5.23 -17.05
N SER A 144 -3.82 3.90 -16.96
CA SER A 144 -3.85 3.04 -18.14
C SER A 144 -5.19 3.05 -18.88
N TYR A 145 -6.31 3.03 -18.15
CA TYR A 145 -7.62 3.14 -18.78
C TYR A 145 -7.99 4.59 -19.09
N THR A 146 -7.61 5.59 -18.27
CA THR A 146 -7.94 7.00 -18.58
C THR A 146 -7.18 7.55 -19.77
N ALA A 147 -5.90 7.20 -19.95
CA ALA A 147 -5.10 7.62 -21.11
C ALA A 147 -5.76 7.18 -22.43
N LYS A 148 -6.34 5.97 -22.46
CA LYS A 148 -7.06 5.47 -23.63
C LYS A 148 -8.41 6.16 -23.88
N ASN A 149 -9.01 6.77 -22.85
CA ASN A 149 -10.25 7.53 -22.98
C ASN A 149 -10.02 8.99 -23.35
N ALA A 150 -8.87 9.59 -22.98
CA ALA A 150 -8.46 10.90 -23.49
C ALA A 150 -8.40 10.92 -25.03
N MET A 151 -8.19 9.76 -25.66
CA MET A 151 -8.20 9.59 -27.11
C MET A 151 -9.61 9.40 -27.72
N ASN A 152 -10.65 9.11 -26.91
CA ASN A 152 -11.98 8.68 -27.37
C ASN A 152 -13.16 9.50 -26.79
N GLU A 153 -12.91 10.72 -26.28
CA GLU A 153 -13.93 11.69 -25.80
C GLU A 153 -14.94 11.19 -24.72
N HIS A 154 -14.62 10.12 -23.99
CA HIS A 154 -15.52 9.59 -22.96
C HIS A 154 -15.38 10.29 -21.60
N LYS A 155 -16.50 10.46 -20.88
CA LYS A 155 -16.53 11.06 -19.53
C LYS A 155 -15.83 10.15 -18.50
N SER A 156 -14.57 10.48 -18.17
CA SER A 156 -13.64 9.69 -17.33
C SER A 156 -14.21 9.29 -15.95
N TYR A 157 -15.07 10.11 -15.34
CA TYR A 157 -15.60 9.86 -13.98
C TYR A 157 -16.42 8.56 -13.88
N LYS A 158 -17.24 8.23 -14.89
CA LYS A 158 -18.09 7.01 -14.85
C LYS A 158 -17.27 5.73 -14.79
N GLN A 159 -16.08 5.72 -15.41
CA GLN A 159 -15.17 4.59 -15.36
C GLN A 159 -14.45 4.47 -14.02
N HIS A 160 -14.14 5.60 -13.38
CA HIS A 160 -13.63 5.59 -12.00
C HIS A 160 -14.66 5.03 -11.02
N PHE A 161 -15.94 5.36 -11.18
CA PHE A 161 -17.02 4.74 -10.42
C PHE A 161 -17.16 3.25 -10.71
N ALA A 162 -17.06 2.84 -11.97
CA ALA A 162 -17.12 1.41 -12.34
C ALA A 162 -15.95 0.60 -11.74
N TYR A 163 -14.74 1.13 -11.81
CA TYR A 163 -13.55 0.53 -11.18
C TYR A 163 -13.67 0.50 -9.66
N GLY A 164 -14.07 1.63 -9.06
CA GLY A 164 -14.26 1.77 -7.62
C GLY A 164 -15.33 0.83 -7.07
N GLY A 165 -16.50 0.79 -7.69
CA GLY A 165 -17.58 -0.11 -7.31
C GLY A 165 -17.17 -1.58 -7.42
N ALA A 166 -16.52 -1.96 -8.52
CA ALA A 166 -15.97 -3.30 -8.70
C ALA A 166 -14.94 -3.68 -7.62
N LYS A 167 -14.09 -2.72 -7.22
CA LYS A 167 -13.12 -2.89 -6.13
C LYS A 167 -13.81 -3.10 -4.79
N VAL A 168 -14.84 -2.30 -4.46
CA VAL A 168 -15.62 -2.47 -3.23
C VAL A 168 -16.30 -3.83 -3.20
N ILE A 169 -16.94 -4.25 -4.30
CA ILE A 169 -17.55 -5.58 -4.40
C ILE A 169 -16.53 -6.69 -4.14
N SER A 170 -15.35 -6.59 -4.75
CA SER A 170 -14.24 -7.53 -4.51
C SER A 170 -13.86 -7.57 -3.04
N TYR A 171 -13.64 -6.42 -2.41
CA TYR A 171 -13.27 -6.32 -1.00
C TYR A 171 -14.34 -6.91 -0.09
N THR A 172 -15.63 -6.62 -0.33
CA THR A 172 -16.76 -7.17 0.42
C THR A 172 -16.81 -8.70 0.35
N ILE A 173 -16.66 -9.27 -0.86
CA ILE A 173 -16.68 -10.73 -1.05
C ILE A 173 -15.52 -11.38 -0.30
N PHE A 174 -14.30 -10.87 -0.48
CA PHE A 174 -13.12 -11.43 0.21
C PHE A 174 -13.18 -11.21 1.72
N GLY A 175 -13.71 -10.08 2.19
CA GLY A 175 -13.95 -9.84 3.61
C GLY A 175 -14.88 -10.89 4.21
N GLY A 176 -15.97 -11.22 3.52
CA GLY A 176 -16.86 -12.29 3.95
C GLY A 176 -16.18 -13.66 3.95
N ILE A 177 -15.39 -13.98 2.91
CA ILE A 177 -14.63 -15.24 2.85
C ILE A 177 -13.64 -15.35 4.01
N PHE A 178 -12.84 -14.31 4.27
CA PHE A 178 -11.90 -14.32 5.39
C PHE A 178 -12.61 -14.35 6.74
N GLY A 179 -13.77 -13.70 6.87
CA GLY A 179 -14.64 -13.81 8.05
C GLY A 179 -15.13 -15.23 8.31
N LEU A 180 -15.58 -15.95 7.27
CA LEU A 180 -15.93 -17.37 7.39
C LEU A 180 -14.72 -18.23 7.78
N ILE A 181 -13.58 -18.02 7.13
CA ILE A 181 -12.35 -18.76 7.44
C ILE A 181 -11.96 -18.55 8.89
N GLY A 182 -12.04 -17.33 9.40
CA GLY A 182 -11.71 -17.01 10.78
C GLY A 182 -12.69 -17.59 11.81
N GLY A 183 -13.94 -17.86 11.43
CA GLY A 183 -14.91 -18.59 12.25
C GLY A 183 -14.58 -20.09 12.40
N ILE A 184 -13.77 -20.64 11.49
CA ILE A 184 -13.37 -22.06 11.47
C ILE A 184 -11.91 -22.24 11.93
N PHE A 185 -11.05 -21.27 11.64
CA PHE A 185 -9.60 -21.34 11.85
C PHE A 185 -9.11 -20.16 12.69
N VAL A 186 -8.53 -20.46 13.85
CA VAL A 186 -7.77 -19.48 14.62
C VAL A 186 -6.34 -19.41 14.07
N PHE A 187 -6.01 -18.31 13.38
CA PHE A 187 -4.65 -18.11 12.89
C PHE A 187 -3.65 -17.98 14.05
N SER A 188 -2.55 -18.72 14.00
CA SER A 188 -1.51 -18.63 15.02
C SER A 188 -0.91 -17.22 15.08
N ILE A 189 -0.48 -16.79 16.27
CA ILE A 189 0.15 -15.46 16.46
C ILE A 189 1.37 -15.28 15.54
N GLY A 190 2.15 -16.37 15.35
CA GLY A 190 3.33 -16.39 14.50
C GLY A 190 3.02 -16.22 13.02
N LEU A 191 1.95 -16.86 12.51
CA LEU A 191 1.54 -16.68 11.12
C LEU A 191 1.06 -15.25 10.86
N ARG A 192 0.23 -14.71 11.77
CA ARG A 192 -0.27 -13.33 11.69
C ARG A 192 0.88 -12.31 11.71
N ALA A 193 1.83 -12.48 12.62
CA ALA A 193 3.03 -11.66 12.71
C ALA A 193 3.91 -11.78 11.46
N GLY A 194 4.14 -13.01 10.98
CA GLY A 194 4.93 -13.27 9.78
C GLY A 194 4.34 -12.62 8.52
N VAL A 195 3.02 -12.71 8.34
CA VAL A 195 2.32 -12.03 7.23
C VAL A 195 2.46 -10.51 7.34
N ALA A 196 2.29 -9.93 8.54
CA ALA A 196 2.42 -8.49 8.75
C ALA A 196 3.85 -7.98 8.49
N ILE A 197 4.88 -8.70 8.96
CA ILE A 197 6.29 -8.36 8.71
C ILE A 197 6.61 -8.46 7.22
N PHE A 198 6.22 -9.57 6.57
CA PHE A 198 6.44 -9.78 5.15
C PHE A 198 5.80 -8.66 4.31
N ALA A 199 4.54 -8.33 4.61
CA ALA A 199 3.80 -7.25 3.97
C ALA A 199 4.49 -5.88 4.14
N GLY A 200 4.94 -5.58 5.36
CA GLY A 200 5.63 -4.35 5.67
C GLY A 200 6.95 -4.21 4.91
N ILE A 201 7.76 -5.28 4.85
CA ILE A 201 9.00 -5.32 4.05
C ILE A 201 8.70 -5.07 2.57
N PHE A 202 7.68 -5.74 2.03
CA PHE A 202 7.26 -5.55 0.64
C PHE A 202 6.82 -4.10 0.36
N MET A 203 6.06 -3.48 1.26
CA MET A 203 5.64 -2.07 1.13
C MET A 203 6.82 -1.10 1.17
N ILE A 204 7.79 -1.32 2.05
CA ILE A 204 9.02 -0.52 2.09
C ILE A 204 9.77 -0.64 0.76
N PHE A 205 9.94 -1.85 0.24
CA PHE A 205 10.65 -2.07 -1.03
C PHE A 205 9.91 -1.40 -2.18
N TYR A 206 8.58 -1.47 -2.19
CA TYR A 206 7.75 -0.79 -3.18
C TYR A 206 7.86 0.74 -3.08
N ALA A 207 7.78 1.32 -1.88
CA ALA A 207 7.98 2.75 -1.66
C ALA A 207 9.35 3.23 -2.16
N LEU A 208 10.41 2.49 -1.82
CA LEU A 208 11.79 2.76 -2.26
C LEU A 208 11.96 2.63 -3.78
N SER A 209 11.18 1.77 -4.43
CA SER A 209 11.18 1.65 -5.90
C SER A 209 10.61 2.90 -6.59
N ILE A 210 9.60 3.56 -6.01
CA ILE A 210 9.02 4.80 -6.55
C ILE A 210 10.03 5.95 -6.48
N PHE A 211 10.94 5.95 -5.50
CA PHE A 211 12.03 6.92 -5.41
C PHE A 211 13.15 6.70 -6.45
N GLY A 212 12.99 5.72 -7.35
CA GLY A 212 13.87 5.53 -8.52
C GLY A 212 15.16 4.77 -8.23
N ILE A 213 15.29 4.17 -7.04
CA ILE A 213 16.46 3.36 -6.68
C ILE A 213 16.44 2.07 -7.49
N LYS A 214 17.46 1.87 -8.34
CA LYS A 214 17.54 0.73 -9.28
C LYS A 214 17.49 -0.63 -8.59
N PHE A 215 18.09 -0.76 -7.41
CA PHE A 215 18.12 -2.00 -6.64
C PHE A 215 16.72 -2.50 -6.28
N PHE A 216 15.87 -1.63 -5.73
CA PHE A 216 14.52 -2.00 -5.28
C PHE A 216 13.55 -2.26 -6.44
N ARG A 217 13.79 -1.69 -7.63
CA ARG A 217 13.01 -2.01 -8.84
C ARG A 217 13.17 -3.47 -9.28
N LYS A 218 14.28 -4.14 -8.94
CA LYS A 218 14.50 -5.56 -9.28
C LYS A 218 13.57 -6.51 -8.50
N PHE A 219 13.14 -6.09 -7.32
CA PHE A 219 12.34 -6.89 -6.37
C PHE A 219 10.82 -6.80 -6.59
N GLN A 220 10.33 -5.98 -7.52
CA GLN A 220 8.93 -6.03 -7.93
C GLN A 220 8.70 -7.32 -8.74
N ILE A 221 8.29 -8.39 -8.04
CA ILE A 221 7.88 -9.67 -8.62
C ILE A 221 6.48 -9.47 -9.21
N ASN A 222 6.44 -8.96 -10.44
CA ASN A 222 5.24 -8.99 -11.26
C ASN A 222 5.40 -10.13 -12.27
N PRO A 223 4.93 -11.35 -11.96
CA PRO A 223 5.08 -12.47 -12.87
C PRO A 223 4.34 -12.15 -14.17
N LYS A 224 5.07 -12.24 -15.29
CA LYS A 224 4.56 -11.86 -16.62
C LYS A 224 3.25 -12.58 -16.96
N PHE A 225 3.05 -13.80 -16.45
CA PHE A 225 1.80 -14.55 -16.62
C PHE A 225 0.59 -13.86 -15.97
N LEU A 226 0.68 -13.38 -14.73
CA LEU A 226 -0.45 -12.66 -14.10
C LEU A 226 -0.74 -11.34 -14.82
N THR A 227 0.31 -10.60 -15.20
CA THR A 227 0.09 -9.34 -15.93
C THR A 227 -0.45 -9.62 -17.33
N ALA A 228 -0.03 -10.70 -18.00
CA ALA A 228 -0.57 -11.14 -19.27
C ALA A 228 -2.02 -11.64 -19.14
N PHE A 229 -2.37 -12.37 -18.08
CA PHE A 229 -3.73 -12.85 -17.81
C PHE A 229 -4.68 -11.68 -17.56
N THR A 230 -4.31 -10.77 -16.66
CA THR A 230 -5.12 -9.57 -16.34
C THR A 230 -5.25 -8.66 -17.57
N MET A 231 -4.18 -8.48 -18.34
CA MET A 231 -4.22 -7.70 -19.59
C MET A 231 -4.97 -8.40 -20.70
N LYS A 232 -4.92 -9.73 -20.81
CA LYS A 232 -5.70 -10.49 -21.80
C LYS A 232 -7.19 -10.44 -21.48
N ALA A 233 -7.56 -10.72 -20.22
CA ALA A 233 -8.91 -10.58 -19.72
C ALA A 233 -9.46 -9.14 -19.91
N SER A 234 -8.61 -8.13 -19.72
CA SER A 234 -8.97 -6.73 -19.95
C SER A 234 -8.95 -6.35 -21.45
N ALA A 235 -8.05 -6.90 -22.27
CA ALA A 235 -7.95 -6.59 -23.69
C ALA A 235 -9.13 -7.17 -24.49
N GLU A 236 -9.53 -8.40 -24.17
CA GLU A 236 -10.67 -9.11 -24.76
C GLU A 236 -12.02 -8.50 -24.35
N ALA A 237 -12.05 -7.76 -23.24
CA ALA A 237 -13.21 -7.03 -22.79
C ALA A 237 -13.53 -5.83 -23.70
N LYS A 238 -14.35 -6.07 -24.73
CA LYS A 238 -14.91 -5.03 -25.61
C LYS A 238 -15.93 -4.18 -24.82
N GLY A 239 -15.63 -2.88 -24.66
CA GLY A 239 -16.54 -1.88 -24.09
C GLY A 239 -15.87 -0.92 -23.11
N THR A 240 -16.38 0.31 -23.05
CA THR A 240 -15.84 1.45 -22.28
C THR A 240 -15.73 1.16 -20.77
N TYR A 241 -16.60 0.33 -20.19
CA TYR A 241 -16.64 0.06 -18.74
C TYR A 241 -16.11 -1.31 -18.32
N LYS A 242 -15.98 -2.26 -19.24
CA LYS A 242 -15.60 -3.65 -18.87
C LYS A 242 -14.17 -3.75 -18.34
N ARG A 243 -13.24 -2.98 -18.90
CA ARG A 243 -11.83 -2.95 -18.43
C ARG A 243 -11.68 -2.42 -17.00
N PRO A 244 -12.25 -1.24 -16.66
CA PRO A 244 -12.32 -0.78 -15.27
C PRO A 244 -12.92 -1.80 -14.32
N ILE A 245 -14.04 -2.44 -14.69
CA ILE A 245 -14.74 -3.41 -13.83
C ILE A 245 -13.86 -4.64 -13.56
N ILE A 246 -13.31 -5.27 -14.60
CA ILE A 246 -12.45 -6.45 -14.45
C ILE A 246 -11.22 -6.10 -13.60
N THR A 247 -10.60 -4.95 -13.85
CA THR A 247 -9.43 -4.50 -13.07
C THR A 247 -9.79 -4.27 -11.61
N GLY A 248 -10.97 -3.72 -11.32
CA GLY A 248 -11.46 -3.50 -9.95
C GLY A 248 -11.77 -4.81 -9.22
N LEU A 249 -12.44 -5.75 -9.88
CA LEU A 249 -12.74 -7.07 -9.31
C LEU A 249 -11.47 -7.85 -8.97
N LEU A 250 -10.47 -7.80 -9.86
CA LEU A 250 -9.19 -8.48 -9.68
C LEU A 250 -8.32 -7.79 -8.62
N ASN A 251 -8.54 -6.51 -8.31
CA ASN A 251 -7.71 -5.77 -7.35
C ASN A 251 -7.72 -6.43 -5.96
N GLY A 252 -8.89 -6.81 -5.44
CA GLY A 252 -8.99 -7.46 -4.13
C GLY A 252 -8.21 -8.78 -4.02
N LEU A 253 -8.19 -9.59 -5.08
CA LEU A 253 -7.47 -10.86 -5.06
C LEU A 253 -5.97 -10.72 -5.35
N PHE A 254 -5.60 -9.85 -6.28
CA PHE A 254 -4.25 -9.84 -6.87
C PHE A 254 -3.34 -8.72 -6.36
N ILE A 255 -3.91 -7.66 -5.78
CA ILE A 255 -3.15 -6.55 -5.17
C ILE A 255 -3.36 -6.65 -3.67
N ALA A 256 -2.86 -7.73 -3.07
CA ALA A 256 -2.74 -7.86 -1.62
C ALA A 256 -1.76 -6.78 -1.13
N CYS A 257 -2.26 -5.58 -0.87
CA CYS A 257 -1.51 -4.51 -0.24
C CYS A 257 -1.60 -4.65 1.28
N GLY A 258 -0.58 -4.16 1.99
CA GLY A 258 -0.49 -4.33 3.44
C GLY A 258 -1.75 -3.89 4.23
N PRO A 259 -2.35 -2.71 3.94
CA PRO A 259 -3.60 -2.32 4.56
C PRO A 259 -4.75 -3.28 4.29
N LEU A 260 -4.87 -3.80 3.06
CA LEU A 260 -5.91 -4.77 2.71
C LEU A 260 -5.68 -6.12 3.41
N GLN A 261 -4.43 -6.56 3.57
CA GLN A 261 -4.09 -7.75 4.35
C GLN A 261 -4.43 -7.58 5.83
N ALA A 262 -4.18 -6.40 6.41
CA ALA A 262 -4.60 -6.08 7.76
C ALA A 262 -6.14 -6.13 7.90
N MET A 263 -6.87 -5.68 6.88
CA MET A 263 -8.34 -5.79 6.84
C MET A 263 -8.81 -7.23 6.67
N TYR A 264 -8.15 -8.07 5.87
CA TYR A 264 -8.47 -9.50 5.78
C TYR A 264 -8.27 -10.22 7.11
N LEU A 265 -7.21 -9.85 7.84
CA LEU A 265 -6.99 -10.42 9.15
C LEU A 265 -8.03 -9.92 10.18
N TYR A 266 -8.40 -8.64 10.11
CA TYR A 266 -9.49 -8.08 10.90
C TYR A 266 -10.81 -8.82 10.60
N ALA A 267 -11.14 -9.00 9.33
CA ALA A 267 -12.33 -9.73 8.89
C ALA A 267 -12.34 -11.16 9.43
N ALA A 268 -11.22 -11.86 9.37
CA ALA A 268 -11.09 -13.17 10.00
C ALA A 268 -11.32 -13.13 11.52
N GLY A 269 -10.82 -12.10 12.20
CA GLY A 269 -11.10 -11.89 13.63
C GLY A 269 -12.60 -11.76 13.96
N THR A 270 -13.42 -11.28 13.01
CA THR A 270 -14.88 -11.16 13.23
C THR A 270 -15.62 -12.52 13.27
N GLY A 271 -14.99 -13.59 12.78
CA GLY A 271 -15.56 -14.95 12.78
C GLY A 271 -16.85 -15.15 11.96
N SER A 272 -17.30 -14.14 11.21
CA SER A 272 -18.58 -14.16 10.50
C SER A 272 -18.45 -13.58 9.10
N PHE A 273 -19.13 -14.21 8.13
CA PHE A 273 -19.21 -13.71 6.75
C PHE A 273 -19.74 -12.28 6.72
N THR A 274 -20.83 -12.00 7.44
CA THR A 274 -21.52 -10.72 7.36
C THR A 274 -20.68 -9.61 7.95
N ASN A 275 -20.07 -9.83 9.13
CA ASN A 275 -19.23 -8.85 9.80
C ASN A 275 -17.93 -8.60 9.02
N GLY A 276 -17.31 -9.65 8.48
CA GLY A 276 -16.14 -9.52 7.60
C GLY A 276 -16.46 -8.76 6.30
N ALA A 277 -17.62 -9.04 5.70
CA ALA A 277 -18.07 -8.38 4.47
C ALA A 277 -18.39 -6.90 4.70
N THR A 278 -19.14 -6.55 5.76
CA THR A 278 -19.50 -5.16 6.07
C THR A 278 -18.28 -4.34 6.46
N ALA A 279 -17.34 -4.92 7.19
CA ALA A 279 -16.06 -4.30 7.52
C ALA A 279 -15.28 -3.88 6.25
N LEU A 280 -15.09 -4.80 5.31
CA LEU A 280 -14.36 -4.51 4.08
C LEU A 280 -15.16 -3.67 3.09
N ALA A 281 -16.49 -3.72 3.14
CA ALA A 281 -17.34 -2.79 2.41
C ALA A 281 -17.10 -1.35 2.90
N ALA A 282 -17.14 -1.12 4.21
CA ALA A 282 -16.89 0.20 4.80
C ALA A 282 -15.49 0.71 4.47
N PHE A 283 -14.46 -0.14 4.66
CA PHE A 283 -13.09 0.18 4.27
C PHE A 283 -12.98 0.50 2.76
N GLY A 284 -13.54 -0.34 1.90
CA GLY A 284 -13.52 -0.16 0.45
C GLY A 284 -14.18 1.14 0.01
N LEU A 285 -15.36 1.45 0.57
CA LEU A 285 -16.08 2.70 0.36
C LEU A 285 -15.24 3.91 0.77
N GLY A 286 -14.52 3.81 1.90
CA GLY A 286 -13.59 4.85 2.35
C GLY A 286 -12.48 5.14 1.34
N THR A 287 -12.03 4.15 0.56
CA THR A 287 -11.00 4.38 -0.46
C THR A 287 -11.51 5.12 -1.71
N LEU A 288 -12.83 5.17 -1.94
CA LEU A 288 -13.43 5.71 -3.16
C LEU A 288 -13.27 7.22 -3.33
N PRO A 289 -13.55 8.09 -2.34
CA PRO A 289 -13.46 9.54 -2.51
C PRO A 289 -12.08 9.98 -2.99
N VAL A 290 -11.02 9.44 -2.39
CA VAL A 290 -9.63 9.76 -2.73
C VAL A 290 -9.28 9.27 -4.13
N MET A 291 -9.71 8.07 -4.51
CA MET A 291 -9.39 7.47 -5.80
C MET A 291 -10.16 8.11 -6.96
N ILE A 292 -11.45 8.40 -6.78
CA ILE A 292 -12.28 9.08 -7.76
C ILE A 292 -11.79 10.51 -7.93
N GLY A 293 -11.53 11.22 -6.82
CA GLY A 293 -10.96 12.57 -6.87
C GLY A 293 -9.63 12.61 -7.62
N PHE A 294 -8.71 11.70 -7.31
CA PHE A 294 -7.46 11.61 -8.07
C PHE A 294 -7.71 11.31 -9.55
N GLY A 295 -8.58 10.35 -9.89
CA GLY A 295 -8.88 10.01 -11.27
C GLY A 295 -9.48 11.16 -12.09
N THR A 296 -10.42 11.92 -11.51
CA THR A 296 -11.06 13.06 -12.18
C THR A 296 -10.11 14.23 -12.38
N PHE A 297 -9.23 14.49 -11.42
CA PHE A 297 -8.28 15.61 -11.51
C PHE A 297 -6.96 15.21 -12.20
N ALA A 298 -6.63 13.93 -12.30
CA ALA A 298 -5.38 13.46 -12.91
C ALA A 298 -5.20 13.91 -14.36
N SER A 299 -6.29 14.11 -15.12
CA SER A 299 -6.22 14.62 -16.49
C SER A 299 -5.98 16.13 -16.58
N VAL A 300 -6.24 16.88 -15.51
CA VAL A 300 -6.08 18.35 -15.43
C VAL A 300 -4.79 18.72 -14.68
N ILE A 301 -4.27 17.82 -13.87
CA ILE A 301 -3.07 18.02 -13.08
C ILE A 301 -1.81 17.86 -13.96
N SER A 302 -0.89 18.82 -13.86
CA SER A 302 0.39 18.75 -14.59
C SER A 302 1.22 17.52 -14.21
N HIS A 303 2.03 17.00 -15.15
CA HIS A 303 2.96 15.88 -14.90
C HIS A 303 3.88 16.12 -13.69
N LYS A 304 4.32 17.36 -13.47
CA LYS A 304 5.18 17.74 -12.34
C LYS A 304 4.45 17.57 -11.00
N THR A 305 3.17 17.94 -10.94
CA THR A 305 2.34 17.78 -9.74
C THR A 305 1.98 16.32 -9.50
N THR A 306 1.60 15.56 -10.52
CA THR A 306 1.36 14.10 -10.41
C THR A 306 2.59 13.37 -9.86
N ARG A 307 3.79 13.73 -10.34
CA ARG A 307 5.05 13.18 -9.82
C ARG A 307 5.31 13.54 -8.35
N ARG A 308 4.91 14.73 -7.89
CA ARG A 308 4.98 15.12 -6.48
C ARG A 308 3.99 14.32 -5.62
N ILE A 309 2.73 14.20 -6.08
CA ILE A 309 1.70 13.41 -5.39
C ILE A 309 2.17 11.97 -5.20
N LEU A 310 2.68 11.33 -6.26
CA LEU A 310 3.20 9.95 -6.17
C LEU A 310 4.37 9.79 -5.19
N LYS A 311 5.27 10.78 -5.12
CA LYS A 311 6.36 10.78 -4.12
C LYS A 311 5.85 10.93 -2.69
N ILE A 312 4.85 11.79 -2.46
CA ILE A 312 4.20 11.94 -1.15
C ILE A 312 3.49 10.64 -0.77
N SER A 313 2.73 10.04 -1.69
CA SER A 313 2.11 8.74 -1.47
C SER A 313 3.14 7.66 -1.16
N ALA A 314 4.32 7.67 -1.80
CA ALA A 314 5.41 6.74 -1.48
C ALA A 314 5.94 6.90 -0.03
N VAL A 315 5.98 8.13 0.50
CA VAL A 315 6.31 8.36 1.93
C VAL A 315 5.23 7.76 2.83
N ILE A 316 3.95 7.94 2.50
CA ILE A 316 2.84 7.31 3.23
C ILE A 316 2.96 5.78 3.18
N VAL A 317 3.27 5.20 2.01
CA VAL A 317 3.50 3.75 1.84
C VAL A 317 4.66 3.28 2.74
N LEU A 318 5.74 4.04 2.80
CA LEU A 318 6.91 3.73 3.64
C LEU A 318 6.52 3.71 5.13
N ILE A 319 5.80 4.73 5.60
CA ILE A 319 5.29 4.82 6.98
C ILE A 319 4.39 3.63 7.30
N LEU A 320 3.42 3.32 6.44
CA LEU A 320 2.53 2.17 6.63
C LEU A 320 3.29 0.85 6.66
N GLY A 321 4.31 0.69 5.81
CA GLY A 321 5.19 -0.48 5.82
C GLY A 321 5.94 -0.64 7.15
N LEU A 322 6.49 0.45 7.68
CA LEU A 322 7.15 0.48 8.99
C LEU A 322 6.18 0.13 10.13
N ILE A 323 4.98 0.71 10.13
CA ILE A 323 3.92 0.40 11.11
C ILE A 323 3.55 -1.09 11.06
N MET A 324 3.49 -1.70 9.88
CA MET A 324 3.16 -3.12 9.73
C MET A 324 4.26 -4.06 10.23
N ILE A 325 5.53 -3.74 9.97
CA ILE A 325 6.65 -4.48 10.55
C ILE A 325 6.58 -4.40 12.07
N ASN A 326 6.39 -3.20 12.61
CA ASN A 326 6.26 -3.00 14.04
C ASN A 326 5.10 -3.80 14.63
N ARG A 327 3.92 -3.77 14.01
CA ARG A 327 2.76 -4.56 14.45
C ARG A 327 3.09 -6.05 14.55
N GLY A 328 3.76 -6.61 13.53
CA GLY A 328 4.16 -8.01 13.57
C GLY A 328 5.21 -8.31 14.64
N LEU A 329 6.19 -7.43 14.83
CA LEU A 329 7.19 -7.56 15.91
C LEU A 329 6.55 -7.48 17.31
N SER A 330 5.64 -6.52 17.52
CA SER A 330 4.86 -6.36 18.74
C SER A 330 4.01 -7.60 19.04
N MET A 331 3.36 -8.19 18.04
CA MET A 331 2.60 -9.43 18.20
C MET A 331 3.43 -10.63 18.67
N THR A 332 4.74 -10.61 18.43
CA THR A 332 5.67 -11.66 18.87
C THR A 332 6.37 -11.34 20.21
N GLY A 333 6.13 -10.16 20.79
CA GLY A 333 6.86 -9.69 21.97
C GLY A 333 8.34 -9.41 21.67
N SER A 334 8.67 -9.04 20.43
CA SER A 334 10.06 -8.84 20.00
C SER A 334 10.67 -7.60 20.64
N GLN A 335 11.92 -7.72 21.09
CA GLN A 335 12.77 -6.65 21.61
C GLN A 335 13.09 -5.57 20.55
N TYR A 336 12.71 -5.79 19.30
CA TYR A 336 12.91 -4.86 18.18
C TYR A 336 11.63 -4.10 17.80
N SER A 337 10.55 -4.19 18.58
CA SER A 337 9.38 -3.32 18.39
C SER A 337 9.73 -1.85 18.68
N PHE A 338 8.96 -0.92 18.12
CA PHE A 338 9.15 0.53 18.33
C PHE A 338 9.00 0.91 19.80
N SER A 339 8.12 0.23 20.55
CA SER A 339 8.00 0.43 22.00
C SER A 339 9.26 -0.03 22.74
N ALA A 340 9.81 -1.20 22.41
CA ALA A 340 11.03 -1.72 23.03
C ALA A 340 12.27 -0.87 22.69
N ILE A 341 12.41 -0.44 21.43
CA ILE A 341 13.49 0.46 20.99
C ILE A 341 13.33 1.84 21.65
N GLY A 342 12.12 2.37 21.69
CA GLY A 342 11.80 3.65 22.34
C GLY A 342 12.12 3.64 23.83
N ALA A 343 11.75 2.58 24.54
CA ALA A 343 12.08 2.39 25.95
C ALA A 343 13.60 2.33 26.19
N LYS A 344 14.34 1.63 25.32
CA LYS A 344 15.80 1.51 25.40
C LYS A 344 16.55 2.82 25.13
N ILE A 345 16.00 3.69 24.26
CA ILE A 345 16.64 4.96 23.87
C ILE A 345 16.20 6.13 24.77
N PHE A 346 14.92 6.21 25.12
CA PHE A 346 14.32 7.36 25.81
C PHE A 346 14.01 7.09 27.29
N GLY A 347 14.33 5.91 27.81
CA GLY A 347 14.16 5.58 29.23
C GLY A 347 12.70 5.50 29.69
N GLY A 348 11.77 5.25 28.76
CA GLY A 348 10.36 4.98 29.09
C GLY A 348 10.19 3.57 29.66
N PRO A 349 9.14 3.30 30.46
CA PRO A 349 8.83 1.93 30.86
C PRO A 349 8.70 1.10 29.59
N ILE A 350 9.47 0.01 29.49
CA ILE A 350 9.10 -1.05 28.57
C ILE A 350 7.72 -1.46 29.06
N GLU A 351 6.69 -1.42 28.21
CA GLU A 351 5.48 -2.21 28.45
C GLU A 351 5.89 -3.69 28.35
N GLU A 352 6.75 -4.13 29.28
CA GLU A 352 6.85 -5.52 29.69
C GLU A 352 5.47 -5.78 30.27
N GLY A 353 4.63 -6.42 29.45
CA GLY A 353 3.31 -6.82 29.88
C GLY A 353 3.42 -7.46 31.25
N ALA A 354 2.58 -7.03 32.20
CA ALA A 354 2.78 -7.33 33.61
C ALA A 354 3.11 -8.81 33.82
N GLU A 355 4.24 -9.08 34.46
CA GLU A 355 4.65 -10.45 34.75
C GLU A 355 3.60 -11.08 35.66
N ALA A 356 3.26 -12.34 35.37
CA ALA A 356 2.33 -13.09 36.21
C ALA A 356 2.91 -13.24 37.62
N VAL A 357 2.20 -12.71 38.62
CA VAL A 357 2.59 -12.79 40.03
C VAL A 357 2.23 -14.19 40.52
N LEU A 358 3.19 -14.90 41.11
CA LEU A 358 2.94 -16.22 41.71
C LEU A 358 2.15 -16.04 43.00
N THR A 359 0.84 -16.28 42.96
CA THR A 359 -0.03 -16.33 44.13
C THR A 359 -0.42 -17.78 44.39
N ASN A 360 -0.07 -18.34 45.56
CA ASN A 360 -0.43 -19.71 45.95
C ASN A 360 0.00 -20.82 44.95
N GLY A 361 1.15 -20.65 44.29
CA GLY A 361 1.69 -21.63 43.34
C GLY A 361 1.08 -21.61 41.94
N VAL A 362 0.09 -20.74 41.67
CA VAL A 362 -0.46 -20.50 40.34
C VAL A 362 -0.06 -19.08 39.90
N PRO A 363 0.48 -18.88 38.69
CA PRO A 363 0.72 -17.54 38.15
C PRO A 363 -0.61 -16.82 37.94
N GLU A 364 -0.79 -15.68 38.61
CA GLU A 364 -1.95 -14.80 38.48
C GLU A 364 -1.61 -13.57 37.65
N VAL A 365 -2.50 -13.20 36.72
CA VAL A 365 -2.42 -11.94 35.97
C VAL A 365 -3.65 -11.12 36.27
N ASN A 366 -3.46 -9.83 36.58
CA ASN A 366 -4.55 -8.91 36.95
C ASN A 366 -4.70 -7.85 35.86
N MET A 367 -5.93 -7.65 35.37
CA MET A 367 -6.29 -6.61 34.40
C MET A 367 -7.39 -5.73 34.99
N ASP A 368 -7.21 -4.41 34.95
CA ASP A 368 -8.29 -3.46 35.17
C ASP A 368 -8.93 -3.06 33.83
N VAL A 369 -10.26 -3.06 33.78
CA VAL A 369 -11.06 -2.51 32.68
C VAL A 369 -11.56 -1.13 33.10
N THR A 370 -11.16 -0.08 32.36
CA THR A 370 -11.57 1.32 32.59
C THR A 370 -12.28 1.87 31.36
N GLY A 371 -12.90 3.05 31.45
CA GLY A 371 -13.56 3.69 30.31
C GLY A 371 -12.59 4.08 29.17
N ALA A 372 -11.29 4.08 29.42
CA ALA A 372 -10.23 4.36 28.45
C ALA A 372 -9.58 3.11 27.84
N GLY A 373 -9.87 1.90 28.35
CA GLY A 373 -9.30 0.65 27.83
C GLY A 373 -8.93 -0.37 28.91
N TYR A 374 -7.92 -1.19 28.63
CA TYR A 374 -7.44 -2.27 29.51
C TYR A 374 -6.07 -1.91 30.08
N SER A 375 -5.89 -2.06 31.39
CA SER A 375 -4.62 -1.77 32.06
C SER A 375 -4.25 -2.86 33.07
N PRO A 376 -3.12 -3.57 32.89
CA PRO A 376 -2.25 -3.57 31.71
C PRO A 376 -2.95 -4.18 30.48
N ASN A 377 -2.55 -3.73 29.29
CA ASN A 377 -3.08 -4.19 28.00
C ASN A 377 -2.31 -5.40 27.42
N SER A 378 -1.26 -5.86 28.12
CA SER A 378 -0.43 -7.01 27.73
C SER A 378 0.14 -7.71 28.97
N PHE A 379 0.44 -9.01 28.83
CA PHE A 379 1.01 -9.86 29.90
C PHE A 379 2.12 -10.74 29.34
N VAL A 380 3.14 -11.01 30.16
CA VAL A 380 4.17 -12.00 29.85
C VAL A 380 3.91 -13.26 30.68
N VAL A 381 3.67 -14.38 30.00
CA VAL A 381 3.30 -15.67 30.63
C VAL A 381 4.15 -16.82 30.10
N LYS A 382 4.46 -17.81 30.95
CA LYS A 382 5.22 -19.00 30.55
C LYS A 382 4.36 -19.94 29.71
N LYS A 383 4.85 -20.28 28.51
CA LYS A 383 4.16 -21.20 27.59
C LYS A 383 3.93 -22.56 28.26
N GLY A 384 2.69 -23.04 28.25
CA GLY A 384 2.30 -24.36 28.77
C GLY A 384 2.03 -24.39 30.28
N VAL A 385 2.12 -23.26 30.98
CA VAL A 385 1.77 -23.15 32.41
C VAL A 385 0.35 -22.59 32.53
N PRO A 386 -0.59 -23.26 33.24
CA PRO A 386 -1.91 -22.70 33.53
C PRO A 386 -1.77 -21.43 34.36
N ILE A 387 -2.53 -20.39 34.03
CA ILE A 387 -2.56 -19.12 34.76
C ILE A 387 -3.98 -18.81 35.18
N LYS A 388 -4.13 -18.02 36.25
CA LYS A 388 -5.41 -17.45 36.65
C LYS A 388 -5.45 -15.98 36.26
N TRP A 389 -6.42 -15.63 35.41
CA TRP A 389 -6.59 -14.27 34.91
C TRP A 389 -7.75 -13.60 35.63
N ASN A 390 -7.42 -12.59 36.44
CA ASN A 390 -8.39 -11.78 37.16
C ASN A 390 -8.67 -10.52 36.34
N VAL A 391 -9.93 -10.34 35.90
CA VAL A 391 -10.38 -9.16 35.18
C VAL A 391 -11.25 -8.33 36.12
N ASN A 392 -10.75 -7.16 36.51
CA ASN A 392 -11.39 -6.25 37.43
C ASN A 392 -12.03 -5.09 36.67
N VAL A 393 -13.36 -5.02 36.67
CA VAL A 393 -14.09 -4.01 35.93
C VAL A 393 -14.31 -2.79 36.82
N LYS A 394 -13.54 -1.71 36.57
CA LYS A 394 -13.65 -0.46 37.33
C LYS A 394 -14.68 0.50 36.73
N GLU A 395 -14.76 0.55 35.41
CA GLU A 395 -15.73 1.38 34.68
C GLU A 395 -16.25 0.63 33.45
N LEU A 396 -17.57 0.68 33.24
CA LEU A 396 -18.24 0.19 32.04
C LEU A 396 -18.76 1.39 31.25
N THR A 397 -18.16 1.67 30.10
CA THR A 397 -18.79 2.56 29.11
C THR A 397 -19.96 1.82 28.48
N THR A 398 -21.18 2.25 28.84
CA THR A 398 -22.45 1.85 28.20
C THR A 398 -22.62 2.42 26.81
#